data_AF-A0A957AJG5-F1
#
_entry.id   AF-A0A957AJG5-F1
#
_cell.length_a   1.000
_cell.length_b   1.000
_cell.length_c   1.000
_cell.angle_alpha   90.00
_cell.angle_beta   90.00
_cell.angle_gamma   90.00
#
_symmetry.space_group_name_H-M   'P 1'
#
loop_
_entity.id
_entity.type
_entity.pdbx_description
1 polymer ?
#
loop_
_entity_poly.entity_id
_entity_poly.type
_entity_poly.pdbx_seq_one_letter_code
_entity_poly.pdbx_strand_id
1 'polypeptide(L)'
;MDHNDARWFQDAVFYEVPVRSYFDSNGDGKGDFRGLAQKLDYIRDLGVDCVWVLPMYPSPNLDDGYDIADFLSIHPDYGNVNDFINFIDAAHARGLKVVADLVLNHTSDQHAWFQEARSDPNSPKRDYYVWSDDPTKYSGARIIFIDTEGSNWTFDPVANQYFWHRFFYHQPDLNYDNERLHEEMLDVARFWLNFGLDGFRCDAVPYLYEREGTNCENLPETHQFLQKLRKMVDTEFPGKILLAEANQWPEDVVEYFGTEEDPEFQMGFHFPVMPRLYMAMSRQDRAPIVDILRRTPAIRPDCQWGTFLRNHDELTLEMVTLDERDYMWNVYAPNPRMKSNLGIRRRLATLMDNNRAAIELINALMLSLPGSPCIYYGDEIGMGDNIWLRDRNGVR
;
A
#
# COMPACT_ATOMS: atom_id res chain seq x y z
N MET A 1 -10.80 6.30 22.47
CA MET A 1 -9.38 6.56 22.79
C MET A 1 -9.21 8.04 23.09
N ASP A 2 -8.18 8.43 23.85
CA ASP A 2 -7.79 9.85 23.92
C ASP A 2 -7.18 10.23 22.57
N HIS A 3 -7.79 11.17 21.84
CA HIS A 3 -7.35 11.56 20.49
C HIS A 3 -5.98 12.25 20.48
N ASN A 4 -5.43 12.59 21.65
CA ASN A 4 -4.09 13.15 21.83
C ASN A 4 -3.03 12.12 22.23
N ASP A 5 -3.36 10.83 22.30
CA ASP A 5 -2.34 9.79 22.52
C ASP A 5 -1.50 9.61 21.25
N ALA A 6 -0.21 9.98 21.32
CA ALA A 6 0.74 9.84 20.21
C ALA A 6 0.96 8.39 19.76
N ARG A 7 0.50 7.39 20.54
CA ARG A 7 0.62 5.96 20.24
C ARG A 7 -0.72 5.25 20.04
N TRP A 8 -1.79 6.00 19.71
CA TRP A 8 -3.13 5.46 19.47
C TRP A 8 -3.14 4.25 18.51
N PHE A 9 -2.23 4.24 17.53
CA PHE A 9 -2.12 3.19 16.53
C PHE A 9 -1.69 1.84 17.10
N GLN A 10 -1.05 1.79 18.28
CA GLN A 10 -0.62 0.54 18.91
C GLN A 10 -1.79 -0.29 19.45
N ASP A 11 -2.93 0.36 19.73
CA ASP A 11 -4.14 -0.28 20.27
C ASP A 11 -5.29 -0.31 19.24
N ALA A 12 -5.05 0.17 18.02
CA ALA A 12 -6.10 0.35 17.01
C ALA A 12 -6.34 -0.91 16.16
N VAL A 13 -7.61 -1.15 15.84
CA VAL A 13 -8.02 -2.02 14.72
C VAL A 13 -8.21 -1.17 13.46
N PHE A 14 -7.46 -1.50 12.40
CA PHE A 14 -7.55 -0.86 11.10
C PHE A 14 -8.55 -1.59 10.19
N TYR A 15 -9.21 -0.84 9.32
CA TYR A 15 -10.14 -1.37 8.33
C TYR A 15 -9.87 -0.74 6.96
N GLU A 16 -9.41 -1.55 6.03
CA GLU A 16 -9.02 -1.15 4.67
C GLU A 16 -10.25 -1.09 3.76
N VAL A 17 -10.51 0.09 3.18
CA VAL A 17 -11.75 0.38 2.43
C VAL A 17 -11.45 1.08 1.08
N PRO A 18 -11.87 0.48 -0.06
CA PRO A 18 -12.02 1.20 -1.32
C PRO A 18 -13.28 2.07 -1.30
N VAL A 19 -13.15 3.39 -1.47
CA VAL A 19 -14.31 4.31 -1.55
C VAL A 19 -15.29 3.85 -2.64
N ARG A 20 -14.74 3.52 -3.81
CA ARG A 20 -15.49 3.12 -5.02
C ARG A 20 -16.41 1.91 -4.82
N SER A 21 -16.02 0.95 -3.99
CA SER A 21 -16.74 -0.32 -3.84
C SER A 21 -17.55 -0.41 -2.56
N TYR A 22 -17.49 0.60 -1.67
CA TYR A 22 -18.09 0.48 -0.34
C TYR A 22 -19.59 0.87 -0.31
N PHE A 23 -19.93 2.10 -0.69
CA PHE A 23 -21.33 2.53 -0.73
C PHE A 23 -21.56 3.73 -1.66
N ASP A 24 -22.47 3.56 -2.62
CA ASP A 24 -22.93 4.59 -3.56
C ASP A 24 -24.09 5.39 -2.94
N SER A 25 -23.92 6.71 -2.79
CA SER A 25 -24.94 7.58 -2.22
C SER A 25 -25.82 8.29 -3.26
N ASN A 26 -25.39 8.32 -4.52
CA ASN A 26 -25.97 9.15 -5.57
C ASN A 26 -26.66 8.33 -6.69
N GLY A 27 -26.45 7.01 -6.70
CA GLY A 27 -27.06 6.05 -7.62
C GLY A 27 -26.37 5.93 -8.99
N ASP A 28 -25.13 6.41 -9.14
CA ASP A 28 -24.37 6.33 -10.40
C ASP A 28 -23.61 4.99 -10.58
N GLY A 29 -23.67 4.10 -9.59
CA GLY A 29 -23.03 2.79 -9.58
C GLY A 29 -21.61 2.79 -9.01
N LYS A 30 -21.13 3.90 -8.43
CA LYS A 30 -19.81 4.05 -7.84
C LYS A 30 -19.94 4.58 -6.41
N GLY A 31 -19.20 3.97 -5.50
CA GLY A 31 -19.12 4.45 -4.13
C GLY A 31 -18.40 5.80 -4.02
N ASP A 32 -18.81 6.59 -3.04
CA ASP A 32 -18.37 7.97 -2.87
C ASP A 32 -18.20 8.34 -1.37
N PHE A 33 -17.55 9.45 -1.05
CA PHE A 33 -17.28 9.83 0.35
C PHE A 33 -18.54 10.13 1.16
N ARG A 34 -19.61 10.62 0.53
CA ARG A 34 -20.89 10.82 1.24
C ARG A 34 -21.51 9.47 1.58
N GLY A 35 -21.36 8.50 0.71
CA GLY A 35 -21.78 7.12 0.92
C GLY A 35 -20.98 6.45 2.04
N LEU A 36 -19.65 6.57 2.00
CA LEU A 36 -18.78 6.06 3.06
C LEU A 36 -19.11 6.69 4.42
N ALA A 37 -19.35 8.01 4.46
CA ALA A 37 -19.76 8.71 5.67
C ALA A 37 -21.08 8.17 6.27
N GLN A 38 -22.03 7.75 5.43
CA GLN A 38 -23.28 7.12 5.89
C GLN A 38 -23.07 5.74 6.54
N LYS A 39 -21.92 5.09 6.31
CA LYS A 39 -21.60 3.76 6.83
C LYS A 39 -20.64 3.77 8.02
N LEU A 40 -20.19 4.93 8.46
CA LEU A 40 -19.30 5.05 9.63
C LEU A 40 -19.89 4.46 10.92
N ASP A 41 -21.22 4.47 11.09
CA ASP A 41 -21.84 3.81 12.25
C ASP A 41 -21.67 2.28 12.20
N TYR A 42 -21.73 1.67 11.02
CA TYR A 42 -21.44 0.24 10.86
C TYR A 42 -19.97 -0.07 11.18
N ILE A 43 -19.04 0.73 10.65
CA ILE A 43 -17.60 0.56 10.88
C ILE A 43 -17.27 0.68 12.37
N ARG A 44 -17.83 1.70 13.05
CA ARG A 44 -17.67 1.86 14.50
C ARG A 44 -18.25 0.67 15.27
N ASP A 45 -19.46 0.23 14.93
CA ASP A 45 -20.15 -0.85 15.64
C ASP A 45 -19.46 -2.22 15.42
N LEU A 46 -18.70 -2.38 14.33
CA LEU A 46 -17.81 -3.52 14.10
C LEU A 46 -16.65 -3.57 15.12
N GLY A 47 -16.31 -2.45 15.76
CA GLY A 47 -15.20 -2.31 16.70
C GLY A 47 -13.89 -1.88 16.04
N VAL A 48 -13.96 -1.23 14.87
CA VAL A 48 -12.82 -0.62 14.19
C VAL A 48 -12.49 0.73 14.82
N ASP A 49 -11.21 1.08 14.86
CA ASP A 49 -10.72 2.37 15.39
C ASP A 49 -10.16 3.28 14.29
N CYS A 50 -9.68 2.71 13.18
CA CYS A 50 -9.09 3.46 12.08
C CYS A 50 -9.57 2.97 10.72
N VAL A 51 -10.05 3.88 9.87
CA VAL A 51 -10.37 3.61 8.48
C VAL A 51 -9.14 3.93 7.63
N TRP A 52 -8.61 2.93 6.92
CA TRP A 52 -7.62 3.12 5.87
C TRP A 52 -8.33 3.19 4.53
N VAL A 53 -8.25 4.36 3.89
CA VAL A 53 -8.84 4.63 2.59
C VAL A 53 -7.78 4.41 1.49
N LEU A 54 -8.11 3.54 0.52
CA LEU A 54 -7.30 3.34 -0.70
C LEU A 54 -7.20 4.63 -1.54
N PRO A 55 -6.36 4.72 -2.60
CA PRO A 55 -6.13 5.95 -3.34
C PRO A 55 -7.42 6.67 -3.75
N MET A 56 -7.56 7.92 -3.29
CA MET A 56 -8.76 8.74 -3.42
C MET A 56 -8.66 9.82 -4.51
N TYR A 57 -7.55 9.81 -5.25
CA TYR A 57 -7.09 10.88 -6.13
C TYR A 57 -7.60 10.71 -7.57
N PRO A 58 -7.68 11.78 -8.38
CA PRO A 58 -7.85 11.64 -9.82
C PRO A 58 -6.84 10.68 -10.43
N SER A 59 -7.34 9.75 -11.25
CA SER A 59 -6.57 8.66 -11.85
C SER A 59 -7.34 8.14 -13.06
N PRO A 60 -6.67 7.65 -14.12
CA PRO A 60 -7.34 6.94 -15.20
C PRO A 60 -7.80 5.53 -14.78
N ASN A 61 -7.51 5.11 -13.54
CA ASN A 61 -7.84 3.82 -12.94
C ASN A 61 -7.31 2.64 -13.76
N LEU A 62 -6.08 2.75 -14.27
CA LEU A 62 -5.40 1.64 -14.94
C LEU A 62 -4.73 0.70 -13.93
N ASP A 63 -4.45 1.19 -12.72
CA ASP A 63 -4.12 0.41 -11.52
C ASP A 63 -5.02 0.79 -10.34
N ASP A 64 -6.30 1.04 -10.63
CA ASP A 64 -7.37 1.31 -9.64
C ASP A 64 -7.06 2.45 -8.65
N GLY A 65 -6.43 3.51 -9.15
CA GLY A 65 -6.16 4.71 -8.38
C GLY A 65 -4.71 4.86 -7.94
N TYR A 66 -3.91 3.80 -7.96
CA TYR A 66 -2.48 3.88 -7.65
C TYR A 66 -1.68 4.63 -8.73
N ASP A 67 -2.20 4.68 -9.95
CA ASP A 67 -1.76 5.58 -11.01
C ASP A 67 -2.36 6.99 -10.83
N ILE A 68 -1.79 7.80 -9.93
CA ILE A 68 -2.30 9.14 -9.57
C ILE A 68 -1.99 10.19 -10.64
N ALA A 69 -3.01 10.90 -11.12
CA ALA A 69 -2.89 11.99 -12.09
C ALA A 69 -2.92 13.40 -11.46
N ASP A 70 -3.41 13.55 -10.22
CA ASP A 70 -3.34 14.77 -9.42
C ASP A 70 -3.39 14.44 -7.92
N PHE A 71 -2.32 14.75 -7.18
CA PHE A 71 -2.25 14.46 -5.74
C PHE A 71 -3.11 15.36 -4.85
N LEU A 72 -3.57 16.53 -5.32
CA LEU A 72 -4.18 17.57 -4.46
C LEU A 72 -5.70 17.68 -4.63
N SER A 73 -6.30 16.75 -5.36
CA SER A 73 -7.73 16.69 -5.64
C SER A 73 -8.31 15.33 -5.25
N ILE A 74 -9.64 15.27 -5.15
CA ILE A 74 -10.38 14.01 -4.99
C ILE A 74 -10.86 13.55 -6.37
N HIS A 75 -10.83 12.23 -6.62
CA HIS A 75 -11.35 11.65 -7.85
C HIS A 75 -12.81 12.09 -8.06
N PRO A 76 -13.22 12.54 -9.27
CA PRO A 76 -14.56 13.08 -9.49
C PRO A 76 -15.71 12.11 -9.14
N ASP A 77 -15.49 10.81 -9.31
CA ASP A 77 -16.46 9.78 -8.92
C ASP A 77 -16.65 9.68 -7.39
N TYR A 78 -15.68 10.12 -6.58
CA TYR A 78 -15.73 10.01 -5.11
C TYR A 78 -16.28 11.27 -4.44
N GLY A 79 -16.48 12.35 -5.21
CA GLY A 79 -16.94 13.65 -4.74
C GLY A 79 -15.87 14.73 -4.93
N ASN A 80 -15.69 15.57 -3.90
CA ASN A 80 -14.70 16.65 -3.89
C ASN A 80 -14.03 16.76 -2.51
N VAL A 81 -13.06 17.66 -2.37
CA VAL A 81 -12.31 17.88 -1.12
C VAL A 81 -13.23 18.20 0.06
N ASN A 82 -14.35 18.93 -0.12
CA ASN A 82 -15.27 19.19 1.00
C ASN A 82 -16.03 17.93 1.43
N ASP A 83 -16.39 17.05 0.49
CA ASP A 83 -17.01 15.76 0.83
C ASP A 83 -16.04 14.89 1.64
N PHE A 84 -14.74 14.93 1.31
CA PHE A 84 -13.69 14.27 2.07
C PHE A 84 -13.50 14.87 3.48
N ILE A 85 -13.44 16.19 3.61
CA ILE A 85 -13.36 16.86 4.92
C ILE A 85 -14.57 16.50 5.79
N ASN A 86 -15.78 16.54 5.23
CA ASN A 86 -17.00 16.16 5.95
C ASN A 86 -16.95 14.68 6.40
N PHE A 87 -16.35 13.80 5.60
CA PHE A 87 -16.12 12.41 5.96
C PHE A 87 -15.14 12.28 7.14
N ILE A 88 -14.01 12.99 7.11
CA ILE A 88 -13.05 13.03 8.23
C ILE A 88 -13.74 13.51 9.51
N ASP A 89 -14.44 14.65 9.45
CA ASP A 89 -15.16 15.21 10.61
C ASP A 89 -16.20 14.22 11.16
N ALA A 90 -16.93 13.54 10.29
CA ALA A 90 -17.91 12.53 10.68
C ALA A 90 -17.27 11.27 11.29
N ALA A 91 -16.08 10.88 10.84
CA ALA A 91 -15.31 9.78 11.39
C ALA A 91 -14.77 10.15 12.78
N HIS A 92 -14.15 11.32 12.91
CA HIS A 92 -13.63 11.84 14.18
C HIS A 92 -14.74 12.01 15.22
N ALA A 93 -15.92 12.48 14.83
CA ALA A 93 -17.08 12.59 15.72
C ALA A 93 -17.54 11.23 16.32
N ARG A 94 -17.13 10.12 15.70
CA ARG A 94 -17.40 8.74 16.14
C ARG A 94 -16.21 8.11 16.86
N GLY A 95 -15.12 8.85 17.05
CA GLY A 95 -13.88 8.34 17.62
C GLY A 95 -13.01 7.55 16.65
N LEU A 96 -13.36 7.52 15.36
CA LEU A 96 -12.60 6.84 14.32
C LEU A 96 -11.47 7.74 13.82
N LYS A 97 -10.31 7.15 13.57
CA LYS A 97 -9.18 7.75 12.85
C LYS A 97 -9.30 7.48 11.35
N VAL A 98 -8.67 8.31 10.53
CA VAL A 98 -8.63 8.12 9.08
C VAL A 98 -7.19 8.20 8.59
N VAL A 99 -6.71 7.15 7.93
CA VAL A 99 -5.46 7.17 7.17
C VAL A 99 -5.77 6.98 5.69
N ALA A 100 -4.94 7.55 4.82
CA ALA A 100 -5.09 7.40 3.37
C ALA A 100 -3.80 6.88 2.75
N ASP A 101 -3.91 6.37 1.53
CA ASP A 101 -2.75 6.01 0.74
C ASP A 101 -1.95 7.22 0.27
N LEU A 102 -0.63 7.18 0.44
CA LEU A 102 0.32 8.12 -0.18
C LEU A 102 1.24 7.34 -1.11
N VAL A 103 0.99 7.45 -2.42
CA VAL A 103 1.84 6.84 -3.45
C VAL A 103 3.07 7.71 -3.67
N LEU A 104 4.21 7.24 -3.16
CA LEU A 104 5.46 7.98 -3.19
C LEU A 104 6.25 7.71 -4.47
N ASN A 105 6.28 6.45 -4.91
CA ASN A 105 7.24 6.00 -5.91
C ASN A 105 7.00 6.56 -7.32
N HIS A 106 5.74 6.75 -7.71
CA HIS A 106 5.38 6.99 -9.11
C HIS A 106 4.11 7.84 -9.23
N THR A 107 3.85 8.31 -10.44
CA THR A 107 2.59 8.97 -10.83
C THR A 107 1.98 8.25 -12.03
N SER A 108 0.74 8.56 -12.39
CA SER A 108 0.22 8.23 -13.73
C SER A 108 1.06 8.93 -14.82
N ASP A 109 1.18 8.30 -15.98
CA ASP A 109 1.69 8.94 -17.19
C ASP A 109 0.79 10.10 -17.67
N GLN A 110 -0.44 10.22 -17.17
CA GLN A 110 -1.33 11.36 -17.40
C GLN A 110 -1.13 12.51 -16.41
N HIS A 111 -0.27 12.33 -15.39
CA HIS A 111 0.04 13.40 -14.44
C HIS A 111 0.66 14.60 -15.17
N ALA A 112 0.28 15.81 -14.76
CA ALA A 112 0.74 17.05 -15.41
C ALA A 112 2.28 17.14 -15.43
N TRP A 113 2.94 16.67 -14.37
CA TRP A 113 4.40 16.59 -14.30
C TRP A 113 4.99 15.71 -15.42
N PHE A 114 4.45 14.51 -15.67
CA PHE A 114 4.97 13.62 -16.73
C PHE A 114 4.72 14.20 -18.11
N GLN A 115 3.53 14.76 -18.33
CA GLN A 115 3.16 15.40 -19.60
C GLN A 115 4.09 16.59 -19.92
N GLU A 116 4.44 17.39 -18.91
CA GLU A 116 5.43 18.46 -19.06
C GLU A 116 6.84 17.89 -19.30
N ALA A 117 7.25 16.90 -18.51
CA ALA A 117 8.56 16.26 -18.57
C ALA A 117 8.86 15.60 -19.93
N ARG A 118 7.87 14.95 -20.53
CA ARG A 118 8.03 14.27 -21.84
C ARG A 118 7.99 15.24 -23.02
N SER A 119 7.37 16.41 -22.86
CA SER A 119 7.14 17.36 -23.96
C SER A 119 8.33 18.24 -24.29
N ASP A 120 9.13 18.62 -23.28
CA ASP A 120 10.31 19.46 -23.45
C ASP A 120 11.44 18.97 -22.52
N PRO A 121 12.60 18.55 -23.06
CA PRO A 121 13.75 18.13 -22.25
C PRO A 121 14.37 19.25 -21.40
N ASN A 122 13.97 20.51 -21.59
CA ASN A 122 14.40 21.64 -20.75
C ASN A 122 13.32 22.07 -19.75
N SER A 123 12.20 21.34 -19.67
CA SER A 123 11.12 21.72 -18.77
C SER A 123 11.54 21.59 -17.30
N PRO A 124 11.03 22.43 -16.39
CA PRO A 124 11.29 22.30 -14.96
C PRO A 124 10.98 20.93 -14.39
N LYS A 125 10.03 20.20 -14.99
CA LYS A 125 9.60 18.85 -14.58
C LYS A 125 10.34 17.73 -15.30
N ARG A 126 11.27 18.00 -16.23
CA ARG A 126 12.02 16.95 -16.96
C ARG A 126 12.65 15.94 -15.99
N ASP A 127 13.37 16.44 -15.00
CA ASP A 127 14.10 15.64 -14.02
C ASP A 127 13.20 15.18 -12.85
N TYR A 128 11.88 15.27 -12.97
CA TYR A 128 10.97 14.63 -11.99
C TYR A 128 10.81 13.14 -12.26
N TYR A 129 11.27 12.65 -13.41
CA TYR A 129 11.21 11.25 -13.80
C TYR A 129 12.60 10.77 -14.21
N VAL A 130 12.78 9.45 -14.19
CA VAL A 130 14.06 8.82 -14.50
C VAL A 130 14.11 8.47 -15.99
N TRP A 131 15.00 9.11 -16.74
CA TRP A 131 15.16 8.95 -18.19
C TRP A 131 16.49 8.30 -18.57
N SER A 132 16.51 7.53 -19.66
CA SER A 132 17.73 6.92 -20.20
C SER A 132 17.64 6.67 -21.71
N ASP A 133 18.77 6.75 -22.40
CA ASP A 133 18.92 6.25 -23.78
C ASP A 133 19.22 4.74 -23.81
N ASP A 134 19.67 4.20 -22.67
CA ASP A 134 20.07 2.81 -22.50
C ASP A 134 19.04 2.08 -21.61
N PRO A 135 18.22 1.17 -22.19
CA PRO A 135 17.22 0.40 -21.44
C PRO A 135 17.84 -0.80 -20.69
N THR A 136 19.18 -0.92 -20.65
CA THR A 136 19.88 -1.97 -19.90
C THR A 136 20.39 -1.52 -18.53
N LYS A 137 20.22 -0.23 -18.22
CA LYS A 137 20.52 0.30 -16.88
C LYS A 137 19.70 -0.37 -15.79
N TYR A 138 20.28 -0.44 -14.60
CA TYR A 138 19.65 -1.06 -13.42
C TYR A 138 19.26 -2.52 -13.63
N SER A 139 20.02 -3.29 -14.42
CA SER A 139 19.72 -4.68 -14.78
C SER A 139 19.61 -5.66 -13.60
N GLY A 140 20.03 -5.25 -12.40
CA GLY A 140 19.87 -6.03 -11.17
C GLY A 140 18.47 -5.95 -10.55
N ALA A 141 17.66 -4.96 -10.95
CA ALA A 141 16.29 -4.83 -10.47
C ALA A 141 15.38 -5.85 -11.15
N ARG A 142 14.56 -6.53 -10.34
CA ARG A 142 13.53 -7.45 -10.84
C ARG A 142 12.34 -6.68 -11.42
N ILE A 143 11.58 -7.34 -12.29
CA ILE A 143 10.25 -6.89 -12.72
C ILE A 143 9.24 -7.37 -11.68
N ILE A 144 8.38 -6.47 -11.18
CA ILE A 144 7.34 -6.81 -10.19
C ILE A 144 6.14 -7.45 -10.89
N PHE A 145 5.58 -6.77 -11.89
CA PHE A 145 4.43 -7.24 -12.66
C PHE A 145 4.82 -8.10 -13.86
N ILE A 146 5.45 -9.24 -13.57
CA ILE A 146 6.03 -10.17 -14.55
C ILE A 146 5.04 -10.72 -15.58
N ASP A 147 3.74 -10.71 -15.29
CA ASP A 147 2.70 -11.20 -16.20
C ASP A 147 2.33 -10.16 -17.27
N THR A 148 2.71 -8.90 -17.07
CA THR A 148 2.32 -7.77 -17.94
C THR A 148 3.53 -7.06 -18.53
N GLU A 149 4.55 -6.76 -17.73
CA GLU A 149 5.69 -5.96 -18.13
C GLU A 149 6.86 -6.82 -18.59
N GLY A 150 7.43 -6.47 -19.73
CA GLY A 150 8.63 -7.13 -20.28
C GLY A 150 9.95 -6.50 -19.85
N SER A 151 9.89 -5.31 -19.25
CA SER A 151 11.03 -4.46 -18.89
C SER A 151 10.57 -3.43 -17.85
N ASN A 152 11.50 -2.93 -17.03
CA ASN A 152 11.28 -1.74 -16.18
C ASN A 152 11.58 -0.42 -16.93
N TRP A 153 11.93 -0.52 -18.22
CA TRP A 153 12.16 0.63 -19.11
C TRP A 153 11.17 0.57 -20.27
N THR A 154 10.42 1.66 -20.46
CA THR A 154 9.51 1.84 -21.61
C THR A 154 9.95 3.04 -22.45
N PHE A 155 9.94 2.87 -23.77
CA PHE A 155 10.30 3.93 -24.71
C PHE A 155 9.16 4.94 -24.86
N ASP A 156 9.42 6.21 -24.59
CA ASP A 156 8.48 7.31 -24.85
C ASP A 156 8.72 7.90 -26.24
N PRO A 157 7.75 7.82 -27.17
CA PRO A 157 7.94 8.32 -28.54
C PRO A 157 7.94 9.86 -28.65
N VAL A 158 7.48 10.59 -27.64
CA VAL A 158 7.48 12.06 -27.60
C VAL A 158 8.82 12.56 -27.10
N ALA A 159 9.30 12.00 -25.99
CA ALA A 159 10.61 12.33 -25.43
C ALA A 159 11.78 11.70 -26.20
N ASN A 160 11.51 10.67 -27.02
CA ASN A 160 12.49 9.87 -27.74
C ASN A 160 13.58 9.28 -26.82
N GLN A 161 13.18 8.87 -25.61
CA GLN A 161 14.02 8.26 -24.59
C GLN A 161 13.21 7.22 -23.82
N TYR A 162 13.88 6.31 -23.12
CA TYR A 162 13.22 5.41 -22.18
C TYR A 162 12.98 6.11 -20.85
N PHE A 163 11.89 5.78 -20.18
CA PHE A 163 11.66 6.14 -18.78
C PHE A 163 11.52 4.88 -17.92
N TRP A 164 11.90 5.02 -16.65
CA TRP A 164 11.83 3.94 -15.66
C TRP A 164 10.43 3.81 -15.09
N HIS A 165 10.02 2.56 -14.84
CA HIS A 165 8.83 2.23 -14.06
C HIS A 165 9.04 0.89 -13.35
N ARG A 166 8.72 0.81 -12.05
CA ARG A 166 8.75 -0.46 -11.29
C ARG A 166 7.48 -1.27 -11.42
N PHE A 167 6.39 -0.57 -11.67
CA PHE A 167 5.04 -1.11 -11.83
C PHE A 167 4.67 -1.09 -13.32
N PHE A 168 3.43 -0.73 -13.69
CA PHE A 168 3.04 -0.69 -15.09
C PHE A 168 3.73 0.45 -15.85
N TYR A 169 3.85 0.33 -17.17
CA TYR A 169 4.45 1.38 -18.00
C TYR A 169 3.73 2.74 -17.88
N HIS A 170 2.45 2.76 -17.52
CA HIS A 170 1.68 4.00 -17.29
C HIS A 170 1.84 4.56 -15.86
N GLN A 171 2.77 4.02 -15.08
CA GLN A 171 3.18 4.47 -13.76
C GLN A 171 4.67 4.87 -13.77
N PRO A 172 5.07 5.94 -14.49
CA PRO A 172 6.44 6.41 -14.52
C PRO A 172 6.94 6.77 -13.12
N ASP A 173 8.12 6.24 -12.77
CA ASP A 173 8.74 6.44 -11.46
C ASP A 173 9.29 7.86 -11.30
N LEU A 174 9.06 8.40 -10.11
CA LEU A 174 9.54 9.72 -9.72
C LEU A 174 11.03 9.66 -9.37
N ASN A 175 11.79 10.66 -9.83
CA ASN A 175 13.23 10.72 -9.65
C ASN A 175 13.61 11.40 -8.32
N TYR A 176 13.85 10.58 -7.29
CA TYR A 176 14.24 11.06 -5.96
C TYR A 176 15.67 11.60 -5.86
N ASP A 177 16.53 11.46 -6.89
CA ASP A 177 17.81 12.19 -6.93
C ASP A 177 17.61 13.71 -7.12
N ASN A 178 16.42 14.15 -7.55
CA ASN A 178 16.07 15.56 -7.68
C ASN A 178 15.49 16.12 -6.37
N GLU A 179 16.28 16.88 -5.62
CA GLU A 179 15.87 17.48 -4.34
C GLU A 179 14.59 18.35 -4.43
N ARG A 180 14.28 18.93 -5.60
CA ARG A 180 13.02 19.69 -5.79
C ARG A 180 11.79 18.81 -5.69
N LEU A 181 11.88 17.54 -6.08
CA LEU A 181 10.80 16.58 -5.94
C LEU A 181 10.52 16.29 -4.46
N HIS A 182 11.54 16.27 -3.60
CA HIS A 182 11.35 15.98 -2.18
C HIS A 182 10.37 16.98 -1.56
N GLU A 183 10.55 18.28 -1.82
CA GLU A 183 9.65 19.30 -1.28
C GLU A 183 8.23 19.17 -1.84
N GLU A 184 8.05 18.85 -3.12
CA GLU A 184 6.72 18.63 -3.72
C GLU A 184 5.99 17.47 -3.03
N MET A 185 6.68 16.35 -2.78
CA MET A 185 6.06 15.19 -2.09
C MET A 185 5.79 15.47 -0.61
N LEU A 186 6.64 16.24 0.07
CA LEU A 186 6.36 16.71 1.43
C LEU A 186 5.15 17.67 1.45
N ASP A 187 5.02 18.54 0.46
CA ASP A 187 3.88 19.46 0.35
C ASP A 187 2.57 18.73 0.03
N VAL A 188 2.60 17.65 -0.77
CA VAL A 188 1.47 16.73 -0.94
C VAL A 188 1.03 16.15 0.40
N ALA A 189 1.98 15.65 1.20
CA ALA A 189 1.66 15.11 2.53
C ALA A 189 1.09 16.21 3.46
N ARG A 190 1.71 17.40 3.50
CA ARG A 190 1.22 18.55 4.27
C ARG A 190 -0.20 18.93 3.91
N PHE A 191 -0.54 18.95 2.62
CA PHE A 191 -1.85 19.35 2.15
C PHE A 191 -2.96 18.52 2.81
N TRP A 192 -2.86 17.20 2.79
CA TRP A 192 -3.88 16.33 3.37
C TRP A 192 -3.84 16.26 4.90
N LEU A 193 -2.66 16.33 5.52
CA LEU A 193 -2.55 16.39 6.97
C LEU A 193 -3.19 17.68 7.54
N ASN A 194 -3.12 18.80 6.80
CA ASN A 194 -3.82 20.04 7.16
C ASN A 194 -5.35 19.93 7.10
N PHE A 195 -5.90 18.97 6.34
CA PHE A 195 -7.34 18.67 6.32
C PHE A 195 -7.79 17.69 7.41
N GLY A 196 -6.90 17.35 8.35
CA GLY A 196 -7.24 16.58 9.54
C GLY A 196 -6.98 15.07 9.42
N LEU A 197 -6.45 14.59 8.28
CA LEU A 197 -6.05 13.19 8.11
C LEU A 197 -5.13 12.74 9.25
N ASP A 198 -5.28 11.51 9.73
CA ASP A 198 -4.54 10.98 10.91
C ASP A 198 -3.21 10.31 10.57
N GLY A 199 -2.91 10.15 9.29
CA GLY A 199 -1.67 9.56 8.82
C GLY A 199 -1.78 9.01 7.42
N PHE A 200 -0.71 8.36 6.97
CA PHE A 200 -0.67 7.72 5.66
C PHE A 200 -0.21 6.27 5.75
N ARG A 201 -0.75 5.44 4.87
CA ARG A 201 -0.06 4.24 4.38
C ARG A 201 0.78 4.67 3.19
N CYS A 202 2.10 4.57 3.30
CA CYS A 202 3.01 4.92 2.21
C CYS A 202 3.25 3.69 1.35
N ASP A 203 2.83 3.80 0.10
CA ASP A 203 2.90 2.75 -0.92
C ASP A 203 4.31 2.66 -1.52
N ALA A 204 4.73 1.44 -1.88
CA ALA A 204 5.91 1.20 -2.70
C ALA A 204 7.22 1.78 -2.16
N VAL A 205 7.34 1.94 -0.84
CA VAL A 205 8.49 2.63 -0.21
C VAL A 205 9.85 1.98 -0.47
N PRO A 206 9.99 0.67 -0.78
CA PRO A 206 11.30 0.11 -1.10
C PRO A 206 11.96 0.62 -2.38
N TYR A 207 11.22 1.28 -3.25
CA TYR A 207 11.61 1.42 -4.65
C TYR A 207 12.02 2.84 -5.05
N LEU A 208 12.07 3.79 -4.10
CA LEU A 208 12.21 5.23 -4.41
C LEU A 208 13.51 5.66 -5.13
N TYR A 209 14.60 4.91 -4.97
CA TYR A 209 15.90 5.22 -5.58
C TYR A 209 16.46 4.02 -6.33
N GLU A 210 17.10 4.29 -7.47
CA GLU A 210 17.81 3.30 -8.27
C GLU A 210 19.33 3.53 -8.28
N ARG A 211 20.09 2.45 -8.19
CA ARG A 211 21.56 2.47 -8.28
C ARG A 211 22.09 1.32 -9.11
N GLU A 212 23.04 1.62 -9.99
CA GLU A 212 23.73 0.61 -10.77
C GLU A 212 24.46 -0.40 -9.88
N GLY A 213 24.42 -1.67 -10.27
CA GLY A 213 25.03 -2.77 -9.50
C GLY A 213 24.24 -3.19 -8.26
N THR A 214 23.03 -2.67 -8.05
CA THR A 214 22.11 -3.07 -6.97
C THR A 214 20.83 -3.69 -7.53
N ASN A 215 19.95 -4.19 -6.66
CA ASN A 215 18.59 -4.59 -7.02
C ASN A 215 17.59 -3.41 -7.02
N CYS A 216 18.03 -2.19 -6.68
CA CYS A 216 17.20 -0.99 -6.57
C CYS A 216 16.05 -1.14 -5.56
N GLU A 217 16.28 -1.85 -4.45
CA GLU A 217 15.32 -1.98 -3.35
C GLU A 217 16.02 -1.69 -2.02
N ASN A 218 15.32 -1.07 -1.07
CA ASN A 218 15.80 -0.81 0.29
C ASN A 218 17.13 -0.03 0.34
N LEU A 219 17.35 0.88 -0.62
CA LEU A 219 18.61 1.62 -0.69
C LEU A 219 18.72 2.64 0.47
N PRO A 220 19.94 2.92 0.97
CA PRO A 220 20.11 3.88 2.07
C PRO A 220 19.52 5.27 1.78
N GLU A 221 19.56 5.73 0.53
CA GLU A 221 18.99 7.02 0.11
C GLU A 221 17.45 7.03 0.22
N THR A 222 16.81 5.89 -0.04
CA THR A 222 15.37 5.69 0.19
C THR A 222 15.04 5.93 1.66
N HIS A 223 15.75 5.28 2.58
CA HIS A 223 15.57 5.48 4.02
C HIS A 223 15.82 6.93 4.46
N GLN A 224 16.83 7.61 3.89
CA GLN A 224 17.11 9.02 4.20
C GLN A 224 15.94 9.95 3.82
N PHE A 225 15.30 9.74 2.66
CA PHE A 225 14.10 10.51 2.30
C PHE A 225 12.94 10.20 3.25
N LEU A 226 12.74 8.93 3.61
CA LEU A 226 11.65 8.51 4.50
C LEU A 226 11.82 9.07 5.93
N GLN A 227 13.06 9.17 6.42
CA GLN A 227 13.40 9.89 7.66
C GLN A 227 13.10 11.39 7.56
N LYS A 228 13.34 12.01 6.40
CA LYS A 228 12.96 13.41 6.14
C LYS A 228 11.43 13.59 6.20
N LEU A 229 10.68 12.68 5.59
CA LEU A 229 9.22 12.64 5.67
C LEU A 229 8.74 12.47 7.11
N ARG A 230 9.30 11.51 7.85
CA ARG A 230 8.98 11.28 9.26
C ARG A 230 9.23 12.53 10.10
N LYS A 231 10.39 13.16 9.94
CA LYS A 231 10.75 14.38 10.68
C LYS A 231 9.77 15.53 10.42
N MET A 232 9.33 15.69 9.18
CA MET A 232 8.30 16.67 8.82
C MET A 232 7.00 16.37 9.58
N VAL A 233 6.53 15.13 9.53
CA VAL A 233 5.29 14.72 10.22
C VAL A 233 5.39 14.93 11.73
N ASP A 234 6.47 14.50 12.38
CA ASP A 234 6.65 14.66 13.83
C ASP A 234 6.72 16.14 14.25
N THR A 235 7.33 17.00 13.42
CA THR A 235 7.52 18.42 13.74
C THR A 235 6.25 19.24 13.50
N GLU A 236 5.58 19.01 12.38
CA GLU A 236 4.46 19.83 11.90
C GLU A 236 3.10 19.27 12.33
N PHE A 237 2.99 17.94 12.49
CA PHE A 237 1.74 17.21 12.75
C PHE A 237 1.92 16.12 13.83
N PRO A 238 2.23 16.51 15.08
CA PRO A 238 2.45 15.54 16.16
C PRO A 238 1.23 14.61 16.37
N GLY A 239 1.49 13.32 16.53
CA GLY A 239 0.47 12.28 16.73
C GLY A 239 -0.12 11.68 15.45
N LYS A 240 0.30 12.17 14.28
CA LYS A 240 0.00 11.55 12.98
C LYS A 240 0.97 10.41 12.71
N ILE A 241 0.52 9.40 11.97
CA ILE A 241 1.31 8.18 11.74
C ILE A 241 1.71 8.02 10.27
N LEU A 242 2.81 7.32 10.06
CA LEU A 242 3.19 6.75 8.78
C LEU A 242 3.23 5.23 8.94
N LEU A 243 2.62 4.53 7.97
CA LEU A 243 2.59 3.07 7.85
C LEU A 243 3.29 2.65 6.55
N ALA A 244 4.37 1.89 6.64
CA ALA A 244 5.14 1.42 5.49
C ALA A 244 4.49 0.18 4.86
N GLU A 245 4.31 0.24 3.54
CA GLU A 245 4.20 -0.95 2.71
C GLU A 245 5.57 -1.37 2.18
N ALA A 246 6.25 -2.24 2.95
CA ALA A 246 7.49 -2.86 2.54
C ALA A 246 7.32 -4.39 2.52
N ASN A 247 6.97 -4.95 1.36
CA ASN A 247 6.92 -6.41 1.16
C ASN A 247 8.33 -6.97 0.94
N GLN A 248 9.08 -7.11 2.02
CA GLN A 248 10.49 -7.56 2.04
C GLN A 248 10.69 -8.73 3.03
N TRP A 249 11.92 -9.27 3.09
CA TRP A 249 12.28 -10.22 4.14
C TRP A 249 12.33 -9.54 5.53
N PRO A 250 12.14 -10.28 6.64
CA PRO A 250 12.00 -9.67 7.97
C PRO A 250 13.11 -8.70 8.36
N GLU A 251 14.36 -9.00 8.00
CA GLU A 251 15.50 -8.16 8.32
C GLU A 251 15.39 -6.79 7.65
N ASP A 252 15.01 -6.76 6.39
CA ASP A 252 14.91 -5.54 5.58
C ASP A 252 13.66 -4.73 5.96
N VAL A 253 12.53 -5.38 6.28
CA VAL A 253 11.32 -4.67 6.71
C VAL A 253 11.56 -3.91 8.02
N VAL A 254 12.38 -4.44 8.93
CA VAL A 254 12.65 -3.78 10.21
C VAL A 254 13.42 -2.47 10.02
N GLU A 255 14.21 -2.32 8.95
CA GLU A 255 14.95 -1.08 8.68
C GLU A 255 14.00 0.12 8.45
N TYR A 256 12.78 -0.12 7.96
CA TYR A 256 11.76 0.92 7.77
C TYR A 256 11.22 1.52 9.07
N PHE A 257 11.52 0.96 10.24
CA PHE A 257 11.19 1.64 11.51
C PHE A 257 12.25 2.69 11.89
N GLY A 258 13.43 2.66 11.27
CA GLY A 258 14.58 3.48 11.62
C GLY A 258 15.17 3.15 13.00
N THR A 259 16.02 4.03 13.50
CA THR A 259 16.64 3.91 14.83
C THR A 259 16.01 4.89 15.82
N GLU A 260 16.47 4.90 17.08
CA GLU A 260 16.04 5.93 18.04
C GLU A 260 16.53 7.32 17.64
N GLU A 261 17.73 7.41 17.05
CA GLU A 261 18.34 8.66 16.59
C GLU A 261 17.71 9.17 15.30
N ASP A 262 17.44 8.28 14.35
CA ASP A 262 16.91 8.59 13.03
C ASP A 262 15.61 7.80 12.78
N PRO A 263 14.48 8.26 13.36
CA PRO A 263 13.21 7.58 13.23
C PRO A 263 12.66 7.64 11.80
N GLU A 264 12.03 6.54 11.37
CA GLU A 264 11.37 6.44 10.07
C GLU A 264 9.87 6.14 10.24
N PHE A 265 9.35 4.96 9.95
CA PHE A 265 7.91 4.69 10.12
C PHE A 265 7.51 4.33 11.56
N GLN A 266 6.31 4.74 11.96
CA GLN A 266 5.67 4.27 13.20
C GLN A 266 5.14 2.84 13.02
N MET A 267 4.66 2.51 11.82
CA MET A 267 4.13 1.18 11.51
C MET A 267 4.72 0.61 10.23
N GLY A 268 4.77 -0.72 10.14
CA GLY A 268 5.09 -1.44 8.92
C GLY A 268 4.24 -2.70 8.84
N PHE A 269 3.79 -3.08 7.65
CA PHE A 269 3.03 -4.31 7.49
C PHE A 269 3.92 -5.53 7.73
N HIS A 270 3.40 -6.50 8.50
CA HIS A 270 4.10 -7.74 8.78
C HIS A 270 3.94 -8.75 7.63
N PHE A 271 4.31 -8.34 6.40
CA PHE A 271 4.31 -9.20 5.21
C PHE A 271 4.97 -10.57 5.44
N PRO A 272 6.10 -10.69 6.17
CA PRO A 272 6.74 -12.00 6.34
C PRO A 272 5.87 -13.08 6.98
N VAL A 273 5.04 -12.73 7.98
CA VAL A 273 4.21 -13.72 8.70
C VAL A 273 2.94 -14.08 7.93
N MET A 274 2.41 -13.17 7.10
CA MET A 274 1.12 -13.34 6.41
C MET A 274 1.07 -14.65 5.59
N PRO A 275 2.00 -14.96 4.64
CA PRO A 275 1.94 -16.21 3.89
C PRO A 275 2.11 -17.45 4.78
N ARG A 276 2.84 -17.33 5.89
CA ARG A 276 3.12 -18.45 6.80
C ARG A 276 1.91 -18.82 7.65
N LEU A 277 0.98 -17.89 7.89
CA LEU A 277 -0.33 -18.21 8.49
C LEU A 277 -1.09 -19.22 7.62
N TYR A 278 -1.18 -18.97 6.31
CA TYR A 278 -1.82 -19.89 5.36
C TYR A 278 -1.07 -21.22 5.26
N MET A 279 0.25 -21.19 5.14
CA MET A 279 1.05 -22.42 5.13
C MET A 279 0.82 -23.26 6.38
N ALA A 280 0.80 -22.64 7.56
CA ALA A 280 0.57 -23.33 8.82
C ALA A 280 -0.84 -23.96 8.90
N MET A 281 -1.85 -23.22 8.43
CA MET A 281 -3.23 -23.72 8.32
C MET A 281 -3.31 -24.96 7.43
N SER A 282 -2.70 -24.92 6.23
CA SER A 282 -2.74 -26.06 5.31
C SER A 282 -1.88 -27.24 5.77
N ARG A 283 -0.73 -26.98 6.41
CA ARG A 283 0.19 -28.04 6.89
C ARG A 283 -0.24 -28.65 8.22
N GLN A 284 -1.18 -28.00 8.93
CA GLN A 284 -1.52 -28.31 10.32
C GLN A 284 -0.29 -28.31 11.24
N ASP A 285 0.64 -27.40 10.95
CA ASP A 285 1.92 -27.27 11.63
C ASP A 285 2.21 -25.79 11.91
N ARG A 286 2.53 -25.47 13.16
CA ARG A 286 2.86 -24.10 13.59
C ARG A 286 4.26 -23.66 13.18
N ALA A 287 5.13 -24.56 12.73
CA ALA A 287 6.53 -24.26 12.44
C ALA A 287 6.74 -23.06 11.51
N PRO A 288 5.99 -22.90 10.38
CA PRO A 288 6.17 -21.74 9.50
C PRO A 288 5.99 -20.39 10.22
N ILE A 289 5.00 -20.29 11.12
CA ILE A 289 4.74 -19.07 11.90
C ILE A 289 5.87 -18.86 12.93
N VAL A 290 6.23 -19.89 13.68
CA VAL A 290 7.23 -19.77 14.75
C VAL A 290 8.60 -19.41 14.20
N ASP A 291 8.99 -20.02 13.07
CA ASP A 291 10.31 -19.82 12.49
C ASP A 291 10.46 -18.40 11.90
N ILE A 292 9.43 -17.89 11.20
CA ILE A 292 9.48 -16.53 10.66
C ILE A 292 9.44 -15.47 11.77
N LEU A 293 8.65 -15.67 12.82
CA LEU A 293 8.63 -14.76 13.98
C LEU A 293 9.96 -14.78 14.74
N ARG A 294 10.62 -15.94 14.86
CA ARG A 294 11.96 -16.02 15.48
C ARG A 294 13.03 -15.32 14.63
N ARG A 295 12.87 -15.33 13.31
CA ARG A 295 13.76 -14.66 12.37
C ARG A 295 13.52 -13.14 12.33
N THR A 296 12.33 -12.67 12.69
CA THR A 296 11.97 -11.26 12.67
C THR A 296 12.67 -10.51 13.82
N PRO A 297 13.57 -9.54 13.52
CA PRO A 297 14.21 -8.76 14.58
C PRO A 297 13.21 -7.95 15.41
N ALA A 298 13.62 -7.56 16.62
CA ALA A 298 12.82 -6.68 17.44
C ALA A 298 12.76 -5.26 16.83
N ILE A 299 11.59 -4.64 16.90
CA ILE A 299 11.38 -3.25 16.50
C ILE A 299 11.49 -2.32 17.70
N ARG A 300 11.54 -1.01 17.46
CA ARG A 300 11.53 -0.02 18.54
C ARG A 300 10.22 -0.07 19.34
N PRO A 301 10.23 0.20 20.66
CA PRO A 301 9.04 0.10 21.51
C PRO A 301 7.91 1.09 21.16
N ASP A 302 8.24 2.18 20.48
CA ASP A 302 7.30 3.20 20.00
C ASP A 302 6.79 2.92 18.58
N CYS A 303 7.19 1.81 17.95
CA CYS A 303 6.68 1.35 16.65
C CYS A 303 5.72 0.18 16.82
N GLN A 304 5.04 -0.23 15.74
CA GLN A 304 4.09 -1.35 15.76
C GLN A 304 4.00 -2.06 14.40
N TRP A 305 3.87 -3.38 14.43
CA TRP A 305 3.53 -4.15 13.24
C TRP A 305 2.05 -3.95 12.85
N GLY A 306 1.77 -3.81 11.56
CA GLY A 306 0.43 -3.99 11.00
C GLY A 306 0.23 -5.46 10.60
N THR A 307 -0.63 -6.19 11.30
CA THR A 307 -0.95 -7.60 10.97
C THR A 307 -2.17 -7.66 10.07
N PHE A 308 -2.18 -8.56 9.08
CA PHE A 308 -3.28 -8.67 8.13
C PHE A 308 -3.34 -10.08 7.54
N LEU A 309 -4.50 -10.43 6.98
CA LEU A 309 -4.70 -11.70 6.28
C LEU A 309 -4.75 -11.54 4.77
N ARG A 310 -5.49 -10.55 4.30
CA ARG A 310 -5.66 -10.14 2.90
C ARG A 310 -5.77 -8.63 2.84
N ASN A 311 -5.70 -8.11 1.63
CA ASN A 311 -5.79 -6.69 1.26
C ASN A 311 -6.35 -6.62 -0.17
N HIS A 312 -6.39 -5.40 -0.74
CA HIS A 312 -6.83 -5.13 -2.11
C HIS A 312 -5.96 -5.77 -3.21
N ASP A 313 -4.79 -6.30 -2.88
CA ASP A 313 -3.90 -6.97 -3.82
C ASP A 313 -4.00 -8.49 -3.76
N GLU A 314 -3.20 -9.19 -4.55
CA GLU A 314 -3.03 -10.63 -4.43
C GLU A 314 -2.35 -11.01 -3.10
N LEU A 315 -2.53 -12.25 -2.67
CA LEU A 315 -1.69 -12.83 -1.64
C LEU A 315 -0.29 -12.98 -2.24
N THR A 316 0.57 -11.99 -1.98
CA THR A 316 1.94 -11.96 -2.50
C THR A 316 2.76 -13.12 -1.96
N LEU A 317 3.52 -13.75 -2.85
CA LEU A 317 4.51 -14.80 -2.59
C LEU A 317 5.87 -14.39 -3.15
N GLU A 318 6.14 -13.09 -3.24
CA GLU A 318 7.45 -12.58 -3.66
C GLU A 318 8.52 -12.95 -2.63
N MET A 319 8.26 -12.66 -1.34
CA MET A 319 9.18 -12.85 -0.22
C MET A 319 8.98 -14.20 0.50
N VAL A 320 8.90 -15.26 -0.32
CA VAL A 320 8.98 -16.65 0.13
C VAL A 320 10.00 -17.42 -0.70
N THR A 321 10.49 -18.54 -0.17
CA THR A 321 11.37 -19.43 -0.95
C THR A 321 10.63 -20.05 -2.14
N LEU A 322 11.37 -20.53 -3.14
CA LEU A 322 10.77 -21.16 -4.33
C LEU A 322 9.84 -22.33 -3.95
N ASP A 323 10.29 -23.20 -3.04
CA ASP A 323 9.52 -24.36 -2.58
C ASP A 323 8.23 -23.96 -1.84
N GLU A 324 8.30 -22.89 -1.04
CA GLU A 324 7.11 -22.35 -0.36
C GLU A 324 6.12 -21.76 -1.36
N ARG A 325 6.60 -21.06 -2.39
CA ARG A 325 5.75 -20.48 -3.44
C ARG A 325 5.03 -21.57 -4.21
N ASP A 326 5.75 -22.59 -4.66
CA ASP A 326 5.17 -23.73 -5.37
C ASP A 326 4.16 -24.49 -4.51
N TYR A 327 4.47 -24.69 -3.23
CA TYR A 327 3.54 -25.26 -2.27
C TYR A 327 2.25 -24.44 -2.15
N MET A 328 2.37 -23.12 -1.95
CA MET A 328 1.23 -22.21 -1.81
C MET A 328 0.36 -22.18 -3.06
N TRP A 329 0.96 -22.15 -4.25
CA TRP A 329 0.21 -22.24 -5.50
C TRP A 329 -0.55 -23.55 -5.66
N ASN A 330 0.06 -24.68 -5.31
CA ASN A 330 -0.59 -25.99 -5.42
C ASN A 330 -1.79 -26.13 -4.48
N VAL A 331 -1.71 -25.56 -3.28
CA VAL A 331 -2.78 -25.62 -2.28
C VAL A 331 -3.88 -24.60 -2.58
N TYR A 332 -3.52 -23.34 -2.78
CA TYR A 332 -4.47 -22.22 -2.76
C TYR A 332 -4.85 -21.68 -4.14
N ALA A 333 -4.11 -22.05 -5.19
CA ALA A 333 -4.32 -21.61 -6.57
C ALA A 333 -4.28 -22.76 -7.60
N PRO A 334 -5.10 -23.83 -7.44
CA PRO A 334 -5.10 -24.98 -8.36
C PRO A 334 -5.53 -24.61 -9.78
N ASN A 335 -6.31 -23.54 -9.96
CA ASN A 335 -6.61 -22.97 -11.28
C ASN A 335 -5.57 -21.89 -11.61
N PRO A 336 -4.85 -21.97 -12.75
CA PRO A 336 -3.87 -20.96 -13.14
C PRO A 336 -4.39 -19.51 -13.12
N ARG A 337 -5.69 -19.30 -13.38
CA ARG A 337 -6.30 -17.96 -13.31
C ARG A 337 -6.32 -17.37 -11.90
N MET A 338 -6.21 -18.18 -10.85
CA MET A 338 -6.14 -17.70 -9.47
C MET A 338 -4.79 -17.06 -9.15
N LYS A 339 -3.77 -17.27 -9.99
CA LYS A 339 -2.46 -16.64 -9.86
C LYS A 339 -2.48 -15.25 -10.51
N SER A 340 -1.65 -14.37 -10.00
CA SER A 340 -1.34 -13.05 -10.57
C SER A 340 0.07 -12.71 -10.13
N ASN A 341 0.95 -12.34 -11.07
CA ASN A 341 2.37 -12.10 -10.80
C ASN A 341 2.98 -13.26 -9.99
N LEU A 342 3.67 -12.94 -8.89
CA LEU A 342 4.15 -13.92 -7.92
C LEU A 342 3.20 -14.07 -6.73
N GLY A 343 1.90 -14.18 -6.94
CA GLY A 343 0.93 -14.34 -5.85
C GLY A 343 -0.39 -15.01 -6.24
N ILE A 344 -1.40 -14.87 -5.37
CA ILE A 344 -2.73 -15.52 -5.48
C ILE A 344 -3.85 -14.49 -5.28
N ARG A 345 -4.57 -14.15 -6.35
CA ARG A 345 -5.65 -13.15 -6.35
C ARG A 345 -6.99 -13.75 -5.92
N ARG A 346 -7.08 -14.13 -4.64
CA ARG A 346 -8.28 -14.68 -4.01
C ARG A 346 -8.58 -13.99 -2.67
N ARG A 347 -9.85 -13.95 -2.28
CA ARG A 347 -10.30 -13.42 -0.97
C ARG A 347 -10.12 -14.45 0.15
N LEU A 348 -10.21 -14.00 1.40
CA LEU A 348 -9.98 -14.85 2.56
C LEU A 348 -10.95 -16.04 2.61
N ALA A 349 -12.25 -15.77 2.46
CA ALA A 349 -13.28 -16.79 2.59
C ALA A 349 -13.10 -17.90 1.55
N THR A 350 -12.78 -17.55 0.30
CA THR A 350 -12.54 -18.51 -0.78
C THR A 350 -11.22 -19.25 -0.62
N LEU A 351 -10.16 -18.61 -0.10
CA LEU A 351 -8.90 -19.29 0.26
C LEU A 351 -9.12 -20.35 1.35
N MET A 352 -10.07 -20.12 2.25
CA MET A 352 -10.45 -21.05 3.33
C MET A 352 -11.57 -22.02 2.94
N ASP A 353 -11.88 -22.18 1.64
CA ASP A 353 -12.97 -23.03 1.13
C ASP A 353 -14.35 -22.73 1.77
N ASN A 354 -14.57 -21.48 2.14
CA ASN A 354 -15.73 -20.98 2.89
C ASN A 354 -15.98 -21.75 4.21
N ASN A 355 -14.94 -22.36 4.77
CA ASN A 355 -15.01 -23.08 6.03
C ASN A 355 -14.94 -22.08 7.19
N ARG A 356 -16.09 -21.86 7.84
CA ARG A 356 -16.22 -20.92 8.95
C ARG A 356 -15.22 -21.17 10.09
N ALA A 357 -14.95 -22.43 10.45
CA ALA A 357 -14.01 -22.73 11.53
C ALA A 357 -12.57 -22.38 11.15
N ALA A 358 -12.19 -22.56 9.88
CA ALA A 358 -10.89 -22.13 9.38
C ALA A 358 -10.77 -20.60 9.34
N ILE A 359 -11.82 -19.91 8.89
CA ILE A 359 -11.89 -18.43 8.88
C ILE A 359 -11.77 -17.87 10.30
N GLU A 360 -12.50 -18.43 11.27
CA GLU A 360 -12.40 -18.00 12.67
C GLU A 360 -11.01 -18.26 13.25
N LEU A 361 -10.42 -19.43 12.99
CA LEU A 361 -9.08 -19.76 13.48
C LEU A 361 -8.01 -18.82 12.93
N ILE A 362 -7.99 -18.58 11.61
CA ILE A 362 -6.96 -17.73 11.00
C ILE A 362 -7.12 -16.25 11.41
N ASN A 363 -8.36 -15.78 11.62
CA ASN A 363 -8.61 -14.47 12.22
C ASN A 363 -8.14 -14.40 13.68
N ALA A 364 -8.42 -15.42 14.49
CA ALA A 364 -7.95 -15.49 15.88
C ALA A 364 -6.41 -15.49 15.96
N LEU A 365 -5.74 -16.16 15.02
CA LEU A 365 -4.28 -16.10 14.90
C LEU A 365 -3.82 -14.66 14.59
N MET A 366 -4.36 -14.03 13.55
CA MET A 366 -3.98 -12.66 13.17
C MET A 366 -4.23 -11.63 14.29
N LEU A 367 -5.39 -11.70 14.95
CA LEU A 367 -5.78 -10.81 16.06
C LEU A 367 -4.97 -11.03 17.35
N SER A 368 -4.24 -12.15 17.47
CA SER A 368 -3.43 -12.49 18.65
C SER A 368 -1.92 -12.37 18.41
N LEU A 369 -1.50 -12.10 17.18
CA LEU A 369 -0.11 -11.77 16.88
C LEU A 369 0.24 -10.39 17.45
N PRO A 370 1.50 -10.15 17.87
CA PRO A 370 1.94 -8.82 18.28
C PRO A 370 1.83 -7.83 17.11
N GLY A 371 0.93 -6.85 17.24
CA GLY A 371 0.69 -5.83 16.23
C GLY A 371 -0.75 -5.33 16.25
N SER A 372 -1.02 -4.35 15.40
CA SER A 372 -2.34 -3.78 15.19
C SER A 372 -2.98 -4.43 13.96
N PRO A 373 -4.15 -5.08 14.11
CA PRO A 373 -4.77 -5.82 13.02
C PRO A 373 -5.40 -4.90 11.98
N CYS A 374 -5.25 -5.25 10.72
CA CYS A 374 -5.88 -4.64 9.57
C CYS A 374 -6.83 -5.63 8.90
N ILE A 375 -8.11 -5.29 8.88
CA ILE A 375 -9.18 -6.10 8.30
C ILE A 375 -9.53 -5.52 6.93
N TYR A 376 -9.59 -6.38 5.92
CA TYR A 376 -10.02 -5.99 4.58
C TYR A 376 -11.54 -5.99 4.47
N TYR A 377 -12.13 -4.94 3.88
CA TYR A 377 -13.58 -4.81 3.84
C TYR A 377 -14.29 -6.02 3.22
N GLY A 378 -15.35 -6.48 3.88
CA GLY A 378 -16.14 -7.62 3.45
C GLY A 378 -15.63 -8.98 3.93
N ASP A 379 -14.39 -9.09 4.40
CA ASP A 379 -13.90 -10.34 5.01
C ASP A 379 -14.66 -10.67 6.31
N GLU A 380 -15.14 -9.64 7.04
CA GLU A 380 -15.96 -9.79 8.25
C GLU A 380 -17.32 -10.46 8.01
N ILE A 381 -17.80 -10.46 6.76
CA ILE A 381 -19.01 -11.16 6.33
C ILE A 381 -18.71 -12.34 5.39
N GLY A 382 -17.43 -12.64 5.14
CA GLY A 382 -17.00 -13.75 4.29
C GLY A 382 -17.22 -13.52 2.79
N MET A 383 -16.97 -12.31 2.29
CA MET A 383 -17.03 -12.02 0.85
C MET A 383 -16.10 -12.93 0.05
N GLY A 384 -16.57 -13.37 -1.12
CA GLY A 384 -15.79 -14.14 -2.08
C GLY A 384 -15.07 -13.28 -3.12
N ASP A 385 -14.46 -13.93 -4.10
CA ASP A 385 -13.75 -13.28 -5.22
C ASP A 385 -14.39 -13.59 -6.58
N ASN A 386 -13.93 -12.89 -7.61
CA ASN A 386 -14.27 -13.14 -9.01
C ASN A 386 -13.01 -13.25 -9.88
N ILE A 387 -12.46 -14.46 -9.99
CA ILE A 387 -11.26 -14.77 -10.80
C ILE A 387 -11.41 -14.57 -12.32
N TRP A 388 -12.60 -14.17 -12.79
CA TRP A 388 -12.84 -13.84 -14.20
C TRP A 388 -12.52 -12.37 -14.52
N LEU A 389 -12.40 -11.53 -13.50
CA LEU A 389 -11.95 -10.15 -13.67
C LEU A 389 -10.44 -10.12 -13.97
N ARG A 390 -10.03 -9.11 -14.73
CA ARG A 390 -8.62 -8.91 -15.10
C ARG A 390 -7.83 -8.46 -13.87
N ASP A 391 -6.59 -8.93 -13.77
CA ASP A 391 -5.65 -8.52 -12.72
C ASP A 391 -6.25 -8.75 -11.31
N ARG A 392 -5.93 -7.88 -10.35
CA ARG A 392 -6.35 -7.95 -8.93
C ARG A 392 -7.81 -7.52 -8.70
N ASN A 393 -8.52 -7.00 -9.71
CA ASN A 393 -9.93 -6.62 -9.61
C ASN A 393 -10.85 -7.74 -9.09
N GLY A 394 -10.45 -9.00 -9.21
CA GLY A 394 -11.20 -10.14 -8.69
C GLY A 394 -11.33 -10.16 -7.17
N VAL A 395 -10.44 -9.47 -6.44
CA VAL A 395 -10.48 -9.38 -4.97
C VAL A 395 -10.96 -8.03 -4.46
N ARG A 396 -11.19 -7.05 -5.34
CA ARG A 396 -11.57 -5.66 -5.01
C ARG A 396 -13.06 -5.37 -5.10
#